data_AF-A0A8T4D2P6-F1
#
_entry.id   AF-A0A8T4D2P6-F1
#
_cell.length_a   1.000
_cell.length_b   1.000
_cell.length_c   1.000
_cell.angle_alpha   90.00
_cell.angle_beta   90.00
_cell.angle_gamma   90.00
#
_symmetry.space_group_name_H-M   'P 1'
#
loop_
_entity.id
_entity.type
_entity.pdbx_description
1 polymer ?
#
loop_
_entity_poly.entity_id
_entity_poly.type
_entity_poly.pdbx_seq_one_letter_code
_entity_poly.pdbx_strand_id
1 'polypeptide(L)'
;MENETKKFHFMEMDLLVYFPKCGNKGKYLSYSVMLIDRKKGNAQPEKHVKLEEVLENREFENRYPHTVGYYKECSGEGAEFKPEYLEIRRISTVDEFWLFLNAVDI
;
A
#
# COMPACT_ATOMS: atom_id res chain seq x y z
N MET A 1 -16.26 -4.15 -16.95
CA MET A 1 -14.80 -4.02 -17.14
C MET A 1 -14.31 -3.06 -16.08
N GLU A 2 -14.03 -3.55 -14.88
CA GLU A 2 -13.74 -2.66 -13.74
C GLU A 2 -12.26 -2.29 -13.69
N ASN A 3 -12.04 -0.98 -13.72
CA ASN A 3 -10.76 -0.28 -13.78
C ASN A 3 -10.16 -0.15 -12.37
N GLU A 4 -9.73 -1.24 -11.75
CA GLU A 4 -9.48 -1.20 -10.31
C GLU A 4 -8.04 -0.84 -9.94
N THR A 5 -7.90 0.33 -9.29
CA THR A 5 -6.75 0.70 -8.46
C THR A 5 -6.48 -0.42 -7.46
N LYS A 6 -5.27 -0.95 -7.44
CA LYS A 6 -4.88 -2.00 -6.48
C LYS A 6 -4.42 -1.36 -5.18
N LYS A 7 -4.96 -1.83 -4.06
CA LYS A 7 -4.82 -1.18 -2.75
C LYS A 7 -4.15 -2.12 -1.77
N PHE A 8 -3.16 -1.60 -1.07
CA PHE A 8 -2.43 -2.33 -0.04
C PHE A 8 -2.54 -1.60 1.29
N HIS A 9 -2.73 -2.34 2.37
CA HIS A 9 -2.76 -1.84 3.73
C HIS A 9 -1.61 -2.44 4.53
N PHE A 10 -0.68 -1.60 4.96
CA PHE A 10 0.37 -1.92 5.93
C PHE A 10 -0.17 -1.74 7.35
N MET A 11 -0.55 -2.84 7.98
CA MET A 11 -1.40 -2.82 9.18
C MET A 11 -0.72 -2.22 10.40
N GLU A 12 0.57 -2.47 10.60
CA GLU A 12 1.34 -1.96 11.75
C GLU A 12 1.49 -0.42 11.71
N MET A 13 1.46 0.13 10.50
CA MET A 13 1.56 1.57 10.25
C MET A 13 0.20 2.23 10.07
N ASP A 14 -0.86 1.45 9.86
CA ASP A 14 -2.17 1.92 9.39
C ASP A 14 -2.04 2.82 8.15
N LEU A 15 -1.22 2.35 7.20
CA LEU A 15 -0.79 3.08 6.01
C LEU A 15 -1.34 2.38 4.77
N LEU A 16 -1.96 3.15 3.88
CA LEU A 16 -2.49 2.64 2.62
C LEU A 16 -1.66 3.11 1.43
N VAL A 17 -1.38 2.17 0.52
CA VAL A 17 -0.65 2.42 -0.73
C VAL A 17 -1.50 1.97 -1.90
N TYR A 18 -1.90 2.92 -2.75
CA TYR A 18 -2.78 2.68 -3.89
C TYR A 18 -2.00 2.83 -5.19
N PHE A 19 -2.02 1.76 -5.98
CA PHE A 19 -1.36 1.70 -7.27
C PHE A 19 -2.34 2.08 -8.37
N PRO A 20 -2.04 3.13 -9.17
CA PRO A 20 -2.89 3.51 -10.28
C PRO A 20 -2.94 2.39 -11.33
N LYS A 21 -4.07 2.27 -12.02
CA LYS A 21 -4.30 1.26 -13.07
C LYS A 21 -3.24 1.31 -14.18
N CYS A 22 -2.76 2.50 -14.51
CA CYS A 22 -1.83 2.72 -15.61
C CYS A 22 -0.82 3.81 -15.24
N GLY A 23 0.32 3.82 -15.94
CA GLY A 23 1.36 4.83 -15.76
C GLY A 23 2.60 4.32 -15.05
N ASN A 24 2.49 3.22 -14.30
CA ASN A 24 3.64 2.50 -13.76
C ASN A 24 4.25 1.62 -14.84
N LYS A 25 5.48 1.94 -15.25
CA LYS A 25 6.28 1.17 -16.21
C LYS A 25 7.73 1.14 -15.71
N GLY A 26 8.39 0.00 -15.83
CA GLY A 26 9.78 -0.18 -15.39
C GLY A 26 9.88 -0.63 -13.93
N LYS A 27 10.92 -0.19 -13.21
CA LYS A 27 11.21 -0.63 -11.83
C LYS A 27 10.22 -0.03 -10.83
N TYR A 28 9.73 -0.86 -9.92
CA TYR A 28 8.69 -0.52 -8.95
C TYR A 28 8.99 0.66 -8.03
N LEU A 29 10.26 0.88 -7.68
CA LEU A 29 10.67 2.02 -6.86
C LEU A 29 10.23 3.36 -7.47
N SER A 30 10.22 3.43 -8.81
CA SER A 30 9.78 4.62 -9.55
C SER A 30 8.26 4.74 -9.73
N TYR A 31 7.47 3.79 -9.21
CA TYR A 31 6.02 3.80 -9.38
C TYR A 31 5.42 4.98 -8.61
N SER A 32 4.56 5.72 -9.29
CA SER A 32 3.78 6.78 -8.67
C SER A 32 2.59 6.13 -7.99
N VAL A 33 2.54 6.21 -6.66
CA VAL A 33 1.48 5.66 -5.84
C VAL A 33 0.77 6.78 -5.08
N MET A 34 -0.46 6.51 -4.67
CA MET A 34 -1.16 7.37 -3.74
C MET A 34 -1.02 6.78 -2.33
N LEU A 35 -0.54 7.60 -1.41
CA LEU A 35 -0.28 7.25 -0.03
C LEU A 35 -1.31 7.92 0.89
N ILE A 36 -1.89 7.13 1.79
CA ILE A 36 -2.83 7.61 2.81
C ILE A 36 -2.36 7.12 4.18
N ASP A 37 -1.99 8.05 5.05
CA ASP A 37 -1.64 7.79 6.45
C ASP A 37 -2.89 7.93 7.32
N ARG A 38 -3.47 6.81 7.74
CA ARG A 38 -4.77 6.81 8.43
C ARG A 38 -4.65 7.20 9.90
N LYS A 39 -3.45 7.16 10.49
CA LYS A 39 -3.22 7.63 11.87
C LYS A 39 -3.39 9.13 12.01
N LYS A 40 -3.15 9.88 10.94
CA LYS A 40 -3.29 11.35 10.94
C LYS A 40 -4.72 11.82 10.68
N GLY A 41 -5.65 10.89 10.50
CA GLY A 41 -7.08 11.16 10.30
C GLY A 41 -7.37 12.05 9.08
N ASN A 42 -8.54 12.67 9.07
CA ASN A 42 -9.08 13.44 7.94
C ASN A 42 -8.30 14.74 7.63
N ALA A 43 -7.24 15.05 8.40
CA ALA A 43 -6.45 16.27 8.24
C ALA A 43 -5.30 16.12 7.23
N GLN A 44 -4.93 14.90 6.81
CA GLN A 44 -3.94 14.72 5.74
C GLN A 44 -4.60 14.45 4.39
N PRO A 45 -4.28 15.26 3.36
CA PRO A 45 -4.69 14.95 2.00
C PRO A 45 -3.94 13.71 1.50
N GLU A 46 -4.61 12.95 0.63
CA GLU A 46 -4.00 11.89 -0.16
C GLU A 46 -2.75 12.45 -0.85
N LYS A 47 -1.61 11.75 -0.70
CA LYS A 47 -0.33 12.23 -1.23
C LYS A 47 0.12 11.34 -2.39
N HIS A 48 0.32 11.95 -3.55
CA HIS A 48 1.05 11.29 -4.64
C HIS A 48 2.54 11.30 -4.34
N VAL A 49 3.16 10.13 -4.28
CA VAL A 49 4.58 9.93 -4.00
C VAL A 49 5.14 8.83 -4.87
N LYS A 50 6.47 8.75 -5.00
CA LYS A 50 7.11 7.54 -5.51
C LYS A 50 7.08 6.45 -4.46
N LEU A 51 6.96 5.20 -4.88
CA LEU A 51 6.96 4.06 -3.97
C LEU A 51 8.27 3.96 -3.17
N GLU A 52 9.41 4.29 -3.79
CA GLU A 52 10.71 4.44 -3.13
C GLU A 52 10.66 5.33 -1.88
N GLU A 53 10.00 6.49 -1.97
CA GLU A 53 9.89 7.43 -0.85
C GLU A 53 9.12 6.84 0.35
N VAL A 54 8.26 5.86 0.10
CA VAL A 54 7.53 5.12 1.14
C VAL A 54 8.41 4.04 1.75
N LEU A 55 9.07 3.25 0.89
CA LEU A 55 9.82 2.06 1.29
C LEU A 55 11.16 2.39 1.95
N GLU A 56 11.82 3.47 1.55
CA GLU A 56 13.09 3.96 2.12
C GLU A 56 12.87 4.84 3.36
N ASN A 57 11.63 5.08 3.76
CA ASN A 57 11.36 5.76 5.02
C ASN A 57 11.87 4.90 6.18
N ARG A 58 12.75 5.46 7.02
CA ARG A 58 13.29 4.77 8.20
C ARG A 58 12.21 4.19 9.11
N GLU A 59 11.05 4.84 9.24
CA GLU A 59 9.95 4.30 10.03
C GLU A 59 9.38 3.02 9.42
N PHE A 60 9.32 2.95 8.09
CA PHE A 60 8.89 1.77 7.37
C PHE A 60 9.92 0.64 7.52
N GLU A 61 11.19 0.91 7.27
CA GLU A 61 12.27 -0.09 7.39
C GLU A 61 12.40 -0.65 8.82
N ASN A 62 12.33 0.20 9.85
CA ASN A 62 12.47 -0.23 11.24
C ASN A 62 11.28 -1.05 11.79
N ARG A 63 10.19 -1.14 11.02
CA ARG A 63 8.96 -1.85 11.42
C ARG A 63 8.80 -3.20 10.74
N TYR A 64 9.77 -3.64 9.95
CA TYR A 64 9.77 -5.01 9.47
C TYR A 64 9.77 -6.00 10.66
N PRO A 65 9.08 -7.15 10.53
CA PRO A 65 8.23 -7.53 9.40
C PRO A 65 6.87 -6.81 9.40
N HIS A 66 6.35 -6.48 8.22
CA HIS A 66 5.02 -5.89 8.04
C HIS A 66 3.99 -6.94 7.67
N THR A 67 2.76 -6.76 8.13
CA THR A 67 1.59 -7.47 7.64
C THR A 67 0.89 -6.59 6.61
N VAL A 68 0.88 -7.07 5.36
CA VAL A 68 0.36 -6.33 4.21
C VAL A 68 -0.88 -7.04 3.69
N GLY A 69 -2.00 -6.35 3.69
CA GLY A 69 -3.24 -6.82 3.08
C GLY A 69 -3.50 -6.16 1.73
N TYR A 70 -3.67 -6.96 0.69
CA TYR A 70 -4.20 -6.55 -0.61
C TYR A 70 -5.73 -6.66 -0.60
N TYR A 71 -6.43 -5.61 -1.03
CA TYR A 71 -7.90 -5.56 -1.01
C TYR A 71 -8.46 -4.80 -2.22
N LYS A 72 -9.72 -5.11 -2.58
CA LYS A 72 -10.46 -4.46 -3.68
C LYS A 72 -11.34 -3.33 -3.14
N GLU A 73 -12.19 -3.67 -2.17
CA GLU A 73 -13.14 -2.75 -1.56
C GLU A 73 -12.88 -2.58 -0.07
N CYS A 74 -13.30 -1.44 0.46
CA CYS A 74 -13.28 -1.17 1.89
C CYS A 74 -14.52 -0.36 2.25
N SER A 75 -15.04 -0.61 3.44
CA SER A 75 -16.14 0.17 4.03
C SER A 75 -15.72 0.72 5.39
N GLY A 76 -16.45 1.73 5.87
CA GLY A 76 -16.13 2.40 7.13
C GLY A 76 -14.88 3.28 7.05
N GLU A 77 -14.72 4.15 8.04
CA GLU A 77 -13.61 5.10 8.16
C GLU A 77 -12.98 5.00 9.55
N GLY A 78 -11.73 5.45 9.68
CA GLY A 78 -11.03 5.47 10.97
C GLY A 78 -11.02 4.09 11.64
N ALA A 79 -11.52 4.00 12.87
CA ALA A 79 -11.58 2.76 13.64
C ALA A 79 -12.55 1.71 13.07
N GLU A 80 -13.49 2.11 12.21
CA GLU A 80 -14.47 1.20 11.59
C GLU A 80 -14.06 0.70 10.21
N PHE A 81 -12.84 1.01 9.78
CA PHE A 81 -12.33 0.57 8.48
C PHE A 81 -12.31 -0.96 8.36
N LYS A 82 -13.03 -1.43 7.36
CA LYS A 82 -13.29 -2.84 7.05
C LYS A 82 -12.93 -3.09 5.60
N PRO A 83 -11.65 -3.38 5.31
CA PRO A 83 -11.20 -3.78 3.98
C PRO A 83 -11.57 -5.24 3.72
N GLU A 84 -12.01 -5.52 2.49
CA GLU A 84 -12.23 -6.88 2.00
C GLU A 84 -10.91 -7.42 1.44
N TYR A 85 -10.10 -8.00 2.33
CA TYR A 85 -8.80 -8.54 1.97
C TYR A 85 -8.95 -9.74 1.04
N LEU A 86 -8.34 -9.63 -0.14
CA LEU A 86 -8.18 -10.73 -1.08
C LEU A 86 -6.97 -11.60 -0.73
N GLU A 87 -5.92 -10.96 -0.21
CA GLU A 87 -4.72 -11.66 0.23
C GLU A 87 -4.02 -10.89 1.35
N ILE A 88 -3.48 -11.60 2.33
CA ILE A 88 -2.68 -11.03 3.42
C ILE A 88 -1.36 -11.77 3.48
N ARG A 89 -0.24 -11.03 3.43
CA ARG A 89 1.11 -11.59 3.56
C ARG A 89 1.89 -10.86 4.63
N ARG A 90 2.68 -11.62 5.37
CA ARG A 90 3.75 -11.07 6.21
C ARG A 90 5.01 -10.97 5.37
N ILE A 91 5.57 -9.77 5.26
CA ILE A 91 6.80 -9.49 4.52
C ILE A 91 7.88 -9.01 5.49
N SER A 92 9.11 -9.49 5.32
CA SER A 92 10.25 -9.19 6.18
C SER A 92 11.25 -8.27 5.52
N THR A 93 11.11 -8.05 4.21
CA THR A 93 12.01 -7.23 3.40
C THR A 93 11.24 -6.51 2.29
N VAL A 94 11.90 -5.52 1.68
CA VAL A 94 11.37 -4.83 0.49
C VAL A 94 11.24 -5.79 -0.69
N ASP A 95 12.17 -6.73 -0.83
CA ASP A 95 12.14 -7.72 -1.91
C ASP A 95 10.93 -8.67 -1.79
N GLU A 96 10.55 -9.05 -0.57
CA GLU A 96 9.32 -9.83 -0.34
C GLU A 96 8.06 -9.03 -0.69
N PHE A 97 8.06 -7.72 -0.42
CA PHE A 97 6.97 -6.86 -0.89
C PHE A 97 6.92 -6.82 -2.41
N TRP A 98 8.08 -6.72 -3.08
CA TRP A 98 8.15 -6.73 -4.53
C TRP A 98 7.62 -8.04 -5.13
N LEU A 99 7.95 -9.19 -4.53
CA LEU A 99 7.38 -10.48 -4.93
C LEU A 99 5.86 -10.51 -4.75
N PHE A 100 5.33 -9.86 -3.70
CA PHE A 100 3.90 -9.73 -3.51
C PHE A 100 3.25 -8.88 -4.62
N LEU A 101 3.83 -7.72 -4.95
CA LEU A 101 3.35 -6.86 -6.03
C LEU A 101 3.29 -7.60 -7.37
N ASN A 102 4.35 -8.33 -7.74
CA ASN A 102 4.36 -9.13 -8.97
C ASN A 102 3.31 -10.24 -8.95
N ALA A 103 3.12 -10.92 -7.81
CA ALA A 103 2.16 -12.01 -7.70
C ALA A 103 0.70 -11.55 -7.90
N VAL A 104 0.44 -10.26 -7.68
CA VAL A 104 -0.86 -9.64 -7.92
C VAL A 104 -0.84 -8.72 -9.13
N ASP A 105 0.01 -8.96 -10.13
CA ASP A 105 0.07 -8.26 -11.43
C ASP A 105 0.12 -6.72 -11.33
N ILE A 106 1.05 -6.19 -10.54
CA ILE A 106 1.38 -4.75 -10.44
C ILE A 106 2.60 -4.43 -11.32
#